data_AF-A0A7Y0S2X9-F1
#
_entry.id   AF-A0A7Y0S2X9-F1
#
_cell.length_a   1.000
_cell.length_b   1.000
_cell.length_c   1.000
_cell.angle_alpha   90.00
_cell.angle_beta   90.00
_cell.angle_gamma   90.00
#
_symmetry.space_group_name_H-M   'P 1'
#
loop_
_entity.id
_entity.type
_entity.pdbx_description
1 polymer ?
#
loop_
_entity_poly.entity_id
_entity_poly.type
_entity_poly.pdbx_seq_one_letter_code
_entity_poly.pdbx_strand_id
1 'polypeptide(L)'
;QVAVGRREFLSVFGSDYPTKDGTGVRDYIHVMDLSDGHVAALEKVGSKAGLHIYNLGTGNGYSVLDMVKAFEAASGKDVPY
;
A
#
# COMPACT_ATOMS: atom_id res chain seq x y z
N GLN A 1 -4.21 -11.06 -9.66
CA GLN A 1 -3.67 -12.30 -10.30
C GLN A 1 -4.36 -13.55 -9.74
N VAL A 2 -4.47 -13.72 -8.42
CA VAL A 2 -5.14 -14.88 -7.81
C VAL A 2 -6.67 -14.84 -7.95
N ALA A 3 -7.34 -13.76 -7.52
CA ALA A 3 -8.80 -13.61 -7.63
C ALA A 3 -9.35 -13.62 -9.07
N VAL A 4 -8.47 -13.48 -10.07
CA VAL A 4 -8.80 -13.55 -11.51
C VAL A 4 -8.29 -14.85 -12.15
N GLY A 5 -7.84 -15.83 -11.35
CA GLY A 5 -7.43 -17.17 -11.79
C GLY A 5 -6.11 -17.24 -12.55
N ARG A 6 -5.32 -16.16 -12.59
CA ARG A 6 -3.99 -16.17 -13.24
C ARG A 6 -2.90 -16.81 -12.40
N ARG A 7 -3.13 -16.99 -11.09
CA ARG A 7 -2.27 -17.69 -10.14
C ARG A 7 -3.15 -18.45 -9.15
N GLU A 8 -2.66 -19.57 -8.63
CA GLU A 8 -3.39 -20.41 -7.67
C GLU A 8 -3.44 -19.78 -6.28
N PHE A 9 -2.32 -19.21 -5.81
CA PHE A 9 -2.21 -18.58 -4.49
C PHE A 9 -1.25 -17.38 -4.51
N LEU A 10 -1.34 -16.55 -3.47
CA LEU A 10 -0.48 -15.42 -3.18
C LEU A 10 0.62 -15.88 -2.21
N SER A 11 1.90 -15.71 -2.55
CA SER A 11 2.97 -16.01 -1.59
C SER A 11 3.11 -14.90 -0.54
N VAL A 12 2.88 -15.23 0.73
CA VAL A 12 3.21 -14.35 1.88
C VAL A 12 4.62 -14.67 2.36
N PHE A 13 5.51 -13.68 2.31
CA PHE A 13 6.90 -13.85 2.70
C PHE A 13 7.13 -13.43 4.15
N GLY A 14 7.29 -14.43 5.02
CA GLY A 14 7.54 -14.25 6.45
C GLY A 14 6.25 -14.14 7.26
N SER A 15 6.26 -14.78 8.43
CA SER A 15 5.14 -14.85 9.38
C SER A 15 5.59 -14.71 10.84
N ASP A 16 6.82 -14.26 11.05
CA ASP A 16 7.53 -14.18 12.33
C ASP A 16 8.05 -12.75 12.61
N TYR A 17 7.60 -11.76 11.84
CA TYR A 17 7.91 -10.36 12.13
C TYR A 17 7.27 -9.94 13.46
N PRO A 18 7.89 -9.01 14.22
CA PRO A 18 7.31 -8.47 15.45
C PRO A 18 6.16 -7.49 15.14
N THR A 19 5.07 -8.03 14.60
CA THR A 19 3.87 -7.34 14.14
C THR A 19 2.64 -8.11 14.61
N LYS A 20 1.45 -7.49 14.54
CA LYS A 20 0.22 -8.05 15.11
C LYS A 20 -0.15 -9.46 14.61
N ASP A 21 0.22 -9.80 13.37
CA ASP A 21 -0.12 -11.08 12.72
C ASP A 21 1.10 -11.79 12.12
N GLY A 22 2.31 -11.33 12.48
CA GLY A 22 3.56 -11.91 12.00
C GLY A 22 3.96 -11.49 10.58
N THR A 23 3.11 -10.78 9.82
CA THR A 23 3.40 -10.39 8.44
C THR A 23 3.88 -8.94 8.31
N GLY A 24 4.56 -8.62 7.20
CA GLY A 24 5.11 -7.28 6.99
C GLY A 24 4.04 -6.17 7.00
N VAL A 25 4.30 -5.09 7.76
CA VAL A 25 3.42 -3.90 7.82
C VAL A 25 3.95 -2.79 6.91
N ARG A 26 3.09 -2.19 6.09
CA ARG A 26 3.43 -1.08 5.18
C ARG A 26 2.32 -0.02 5.16
N ASP A 27 2.71 1.21 4.85
CA ASP A 27 1.78 2.32 4.58
C ASP A 27 1.43 2.30 3.09
N TYR A 28 0.20 1.87 2.78
CA TYR A 28 -0.32 1.82 1.42
C TYR A 28 -1.08 3.11 1.12
N ILE A 29 -0.63 3.85 0.12
CA ILE A 29 -1.26 5.07 -0.38
C ILE A 29 -1.99 4.81 -1.69
N HIS A 30 -3.19 5.40 -1.85
CA HIS A 30 -3.90 5.33 -3.11
C HIS A 30 -3.14 6.10 -4.20
N VAL A 31 -3.05 5.54 -5.40
CA VAL A 31 -2.21 6.12 -6.49
C VAL A 31 -2.64 7.53 -6.90
N MET A 32 -3.93 7.85 -6.76
CA MET A 32 -4.43 9.20 -7.03
C MET A 32 -3.98 10.20 -5.97
N ASP A 33 -4.00 9.84 -4.68
CA ASP A 33 -3.51 10.72 -3.60
C ASP A 33 -2.02 11.01 -3.78
N LEU A 34 -1.25 10.01 -4.19
CA LEU A 34 0.17 10.20 -4.51
C LEU A 34 0.35 11.16 -5.68
N SER A 35 -0.48 11.04 -6.73
CA SER A 35 -0.44 11.91 -7.90
C SER A 35 -0.79 13.36 -7.54
N ASP A 36 -1.83 13.56 -6.74
CA ASP A 36 -2.23 14.87 -6.22
C ASP A 36 -1.14 15.48 -5.33
N GLY A 37 -0.44 14.64 -4.55
CA GLY A 37 0.73 15.04 -3.77
C GLY A 37 1.86 15.64 -4.61
N HIS A 38 2.07 15.16 -5.85
CA HIS A 38 3.06 15.74 -6.76
C HIS A 38 2.63 17.14 -7.23
N VAL A 39 1.36 17.31 -7.59
CA VAL A 39 0.81 18.61 -8.00
C VAL A 39 0.91 19.61 -6.85
N ALA A 40 0.50 19.21 -5.65
CA ALA A 40 0.59 20.04 -4.45
C ALA A 40 2.04 20.43 -4.12
N ALA A 41 3.00 19.52 -4.28
CA ALA A 41 4.42 19.82 -4.07
C ALA A 41 4.92 20.88 -5.07
N LEU A 42 4.56 20.75 -6.35
CA LEU A 42 4.91 21.72 -7.39
C LEU A 42 4.30 23.10 -7.12
N GLU A 43 3.02 23.17 -6.78
CA GLU A 43 2.33 24.43 -6.44
C GLU A 43 2.93 25.10 -5.19
N LYS A 44 3.30 24.30 -4.18
CA LYS A 44 3.85 24.80 -2.92
C LYS A 44 5.26 25.38 -3.07
N VAL A 45 6.12 24.68 -3.81
CA VAL A 45 7.51 25.10 -4.03
C VAL A 45 7.57 26.23 -5.05
N GLY A 46 6.74 26.18 -6.09
CA GLY A 46 6.73 27.18 -7.16
C GLY A 46 8.11 27.32 -7.79
N SER A 47 8.63 28.54 -7.86
CA SER A 47 9.96 28.84 -8.38
C SER A 47 11.07 28.85 -7.32
N LYS A 48 10.80 28.37 -6.09
CA LYS A 48 11.82 28.35 -5.03
C LYS A 48 12.84 27.26 -5.31
N ALA A 49 14.08 27.68 -5.54
CA ALA A 49 15.20 26.77 -5.68
C ALA A 49 15.58 26.17 -4.33
N GLY A 50 15.97 24.90 -4.33
CA GLY A 50 16.44 24.20 -3.14
C GLY A 50 16.04 22.72 -3.13
N LEU A 51 16.42 22.05 -2.05
CA LEU A 51 16.02 20.67 -1.76
C LEU A 51 14.81 20.68 -0.84
N HIS A 52 13.73 20.05 -1.28
CA HIS A 52 12.52 19.87 -0.49
C HIS A 52 12.21 18.38 -0.39
N ILE A 53 12.09 17.88 0.84
CA ILE A 53 11.90 16.45 1.13
C ILE A 53 10.56 16.29 1.81
N TYR A 54 9.73 15.38 1.28
CA TYR A 54 8.39 15.10 1.79
C TYR A 54 8.18 13.59 1.88
N ASN A 55 7.56 13.15 2.97
CA ASN A 55 6.93 11.83 3.01
C ASN A 55 5.49 11.98 2.51
N LEU A 56 5.12 11.18 1.51
CA LEU A 56 3.74 11.06 1.03
C LEU A 56 3.24 9.66 1.35
N GLY A 57 2.43 9.57 2.41
CA GLY A 57 1.84 8.34 2.91
C GLY A 57 0.57 8.68 3.70
N THR A 58 -0.15 7.65 4.13
CA THR A 58 -1.38 7.84 4.92
C THR A 58 -1.09 7.94 6.42
N GLY A 59 0.10 7.51 6.85
CA GLY A 59 0.45 7.34 8.26
C GLY A 59 -0.14 6.08 8.89
N ASN A 60 -0.90 5.28 8.14
CA ASN A 60 -1.56 4.07 8.63
C ASN A 60 -0.85 2.83 8.10
N GLY A 61 -0.42 1.95 9.00
CA GLY A 61 0.20 0.68 8.65
C GLY A 61 -0.82 -0.44 8.50
N TYR A 62 -0.75 -1.17 7.39
CA TYR A 62 -1.50 -2.40 7.16
C TYR A 62 -0.55 -3.57 6.95
N SER A 63 -0.88 -4.72 7.54
CA SER A 63 -0.14 -5.95 7.33
C SER A 63 -0.44 -6.56 5.96
N VAL A 64 0.29 -7.62 5.58
CA VAL A 64 -0.02 -8.36 4.35
C VAL A 64 -1.42 -8.96 4.43
N LEU A 65 -1.80 -9.53 5.58
CA LEU A 65 -3.11 -10.15 5.76
C LEU A 65 -4.25 -9.14 5.84
N ASP A 66 -4.01 -7.94 6.34
CA ASP A 66 -4.98 -6.84 6.25
C ASP A 66 -5.31 -6.54 4.78
N MET A 67 -4.29 -6.47 3.92
CA MET A 67 -4.46 -6.19 2.50
C MET A 67 -5.16 -7.33 1.75
N VAL A 68 -4.87 -8.59 2.10
CA VAL A 68 -5.59 -9.75 1.55
C VAL A 68 -7.08 -9.64 1.86
N LYS A 69 -7.44 -9.43 3.13
CA LYS A 69 -8.84 -9.30 3.57
C LYS A 69 -9.56 -8.13 2.90
N ALA A 70 -8.88 -6.98 2.79
CA ALA A 70 -9.44 -5.80 2.11
C ALA A 70 -9.73 -6.10 0.63
N PHE A 71 -8.83 -6.82 -0.04
CA PHE A 71 -9.01 -7.21 -1.44
C PHE A 71 -10.12 -8.25 -1.62
N GLU A 72 -10.22 -9.24 -0.73
CA GLU A 72 -11.31 -10.22 -0.74
C GLU A 72 -12.67 -9.53 -0.60
N ALA A 73 -12.80 -8.61 0.36
CA ALA A 73 -14.02 -7.82 0.56
C ALA A 73 -14.37 -6.96 -0.67
N ALA A 74 -13.38 -6.31 -1.30
CA ALA A 74 -13.59 -5.48 -2.48
C ALA A 74 -13.91 -6.29 -3.75
N SER A 75 -13.34 -7.49 -3.89
CA SER A 75 -13.51 -8.34 -5.07
C SER A 75 -14.65 -9.35 -4.96
N GLY A 76 -15.15 -9.61 -3.75
CA GLY A 76 -16.14 -10.64 -3.46
C GLY A 76 -15.65 -12.06 -3.69
N LYS A 77 -14.33 -12.28 -3.66
CA LYS A 77 -13.69 -13.57 -3.93
C LYS A 77 -12.60 -13.84 -2.92
N ASP A 78 -12.49 -15.10 -2.51
CA ASP A 78 -11.38 -15.56 -1.68
C ASP A 78 -10.06 -15.44 -2.44
N VAL A 79 -8.99 -15.12 -1.69
CA VAL A 79 -7.62 -15.02 -2.19
C VAL A 79 -6.78 -16.03 -1.40
N PRO A 80 -6.60 -17.26 -1.92
CA PRO A 80 -5.69 -18.23 -1.32
C PRO A 80 -4.27 -17.67 -1.21
N TYR A 81 -3.61 -17.94 -0.08
CA TYR A 81 -2.24 -17.49 0.20
C TYR A 81 -1.46 -18.48 1.06
#